data_AF-A0A7K2YFZ9-F1
#
_entry.id   AF-A0A7K2YFZ9-F1
#
_cell.length_a   1.000
_cell.length_b   1.000
_cell.length_c   1.000
_cell.angle_alpha   90.00
_cell.angle_beta   90.00
_cell.angle_gamma   90.00
#
_symmetry.space_group_name_H-M   'P 1'
#
loop_
_entity.id
_entity.type
_entity.pdbx_description
1 polymer ?
#
loop_
_entity_poly.entity_id
_entity_poly.type
_entity_poly.pdbx_seq_one_letter_code
_entity_poly.pdbx_strand_id
1 'polypeptide(L)'
;MAPDTNALVRSTKNLMEMVDLLGNTSPPEAYDAIAEQLANTRRLLGQLTAPVPTTLCNEHPYGPVDEDARDKCLFCENRRRRGRARDAADARPRSAPCPR
;
A
#
# COMPACT_ATOMS: atom_id res chain seq x y z
N MET A 1 4.97 -11.59 -2.85
CA MET A 1 6.44 -11.49 -2.81
C MET A 1 6.80 -10.21 -2.09
N ALA A 2 7.59 -10.28 -1.02
CA ALA A 2 8.08 -9.07 -0.36
C ALA A 2 9.00 -8.31 -1.34
N PRO A 3 8.99 -6.97 -1.31
CA PRO A 3 9.75 -6.19 -2.28
C PRO A 3 11.26 -6.28 -1.92
N ASP A 4 12.08 -6.66 -2.91
CA ASP A 4 13.51 -6.94 -2.73
C ASP A 4 14.34 -5.64 -2.85
N THR A 5 14.58 -5.00 -1.72
CA THR A 5 15.42 -3.79 -1.62
C THR A 5 16.86 -4.04 -2.08
N ASN A 6 17.40 -5.25 -1.91
CA ASN A 6 18.76 -5.59 -2.34
C ASN A 6 18.86 -5.70 -3.88
N ALA A 7 17.78 -6.07 -4.57
CA ALA A 7 17.74 -6.01 -6.03
C ALA A 7 17.83 -4.56 -6.54
N LEU A 8 17.13 -3.62 -5.90
CA LEU A 8 17.22 -2.20 -6.27
C LEU A 8 18.64 -1.66 -6.07
N VAL A 9 19.26 -1.91 -4.91
CA VAL A 9 20.62 -1.43 -4.60
C VAL A 9 21.65 -1.93 -5.62
N ARG A 10 21.55 -3.20 -6.05
CA ARG A 10 22.42 -3.75 -7.08
C ARG A 10 22.17 -3.10 -8.45
N SER A 11 20.91 -2.89 -8.82
CA SER A 11 20.54 -2.25 -10.09
C SER A 11 21.06 -0.82 -10.19
N THR A 12 20.96 -0.04 -9.11
CA THR A 12 21.46 1.35 -9.08
C THR A 12 22.98 1.40 -9.11
N LYS A 13 23.67 0.46 -8.45
CA LYS A 13 25.14 0.35 -8.53
C LYS A 13 25.60 0.09 -9.97
N ASN A 14 25.00 -0.89 -10.64
CA ASN A 14 25.35 -1.20 -12.03
C ASN A 14 25.08 -0.02 -12.97
N LEU A 15 23.99 0.75 -12.74
CA LEU A 15 23.70 1.95 -13.51
C LEU A 15 24.81 2.99 -13.37
N MET A 16 25.29 3.23 -12.15
CA MET A 16 26.39 4.18 -11.91
C MET A 16 27.67 3.72 -12.62
N GLU A 17 28.02 2.43 -12.53
CA GLU A 17 29.18 1.86 -13.22
C GLU A 17 29.09 2.03 -14.75
N MET A 18 27.91 1.89 -15.34
CA MET A 18 27.70 2.13 -16.77
C MET A 18 27.85 3.61 -17.16
N VAL A 19 27.35 4.51 -16.32
CA VAL A 19 27.47 5.96 -16.52
C VAL A 19 28.92 6.42 -16.38
N ASP A 20 29.68 5.86 -15.43
CA ASP A 20 31.10 6.17 -15.24
C ASP A 20 31.98 5.79 -16.46
N LEU A 21 31.52 4.82 -17.25
CA LEU A 21 32.18 4.40 -18.49
C LEU A 21 31.81 5.29 -19.70
N LEU A 22 30.85 6.21 -19.55
CA LEU A 22 30.54 7.16 -20.61
C LEU A 22 31.68 8.17 -20.78
N GLY A 23 32.07 8.37 -22.03
CA GLY A 23 32.98 9.44 -22.45
C GLY A 23 32.41 10.17 -23.66
N ASN A 24 33.08 11.23 -24.08
CA ASN A 24 32.63 12.08 -25.19
C ASN A 24 32.62 11.37 -26.56
N THR A 25 33.21 10.17 -26.65
CA THR A 25 33.26 9.34 -27.86
C THR A 25 32.54 8.00 -27.66
N SER A 26 31.68 7.88 -26.65
CA SER A 26 30.91 6.66 -26.43
C SER A 26 30.03 6.35 -27.63
N PRO A 27 29.98 5.09 -28.06
CA PRO A 27 29.16 4.70 -29.20
C PRO A 27 27.66 4.77 -28.84
N PRO A 28 26.75 5.01 -29.80
CA PRO A 28 25.32 5.19 -29.54
C PRO A 28 24.68 4.09 -28.68
N GLU A 29 25.12 2.85 -28.87
CA GLU A 29 24.59 1.66 -28.20
C GLU A 29 24.84 1.69 -26.67
N ALA A 30 25.86 2.44 -26.22
CA ALA A 30 26.11 2.63 -24.79
C ALA A 30 24.97 3.42 -24.12
N TYR A 31 24.38 4.39 -24.83
CA TYR A 31 23.24 5.16 -24.31
C TYR A 31 21.97 4.31 -24.26
N ASP A 32 21.76 3.44 -25.24
CA ASP A 32 20.63 2.50 -25.26
C ASP A 32 20.69 1.54 -24.08
N ALA A 33 21.88 0.98 -23.80
CA ALA A 33 22.09 0.10 -22.65
C ALA A 33 21.80 0.81 -21.31
N ILE A 34 22.18 2.09 -21.17
CA ILE A 34 21.86 2.89 -19.97
C ILE A 34 20.35 3.16 -19.87
N ALA A 35 19.68 3.44 -20.99
CA ALA A 35 18.24 3.66 -21.01
C ALA A 35 17.47 2.40 -20.57
N GLU A 36 17.89 1.22 -21.03
CA GLU A 36 17.33 -0.06 -20.58
C GLU A 36 17.55 -0.28 -19.07
N GLN A 37 18.76 0.01 -18.57
CA GLN A 37 19.09 -0.15 -17.15
C GLN A 37 18.31 0.83 -16.26
N LEU A 38 18.05 2.05 -16.73
CA LEU A 38 17.15 3.02 -16.09
C LEU A 38 15.71 2.49 -16.03
N ALA A 39 15.21 1.92 -17.11
CA ALA A 39 13.87 1.34 -17.15
C ALA A 39 13.73 0.17 -16.15
N ASN A 40 14.75 -0.69 -16.07
CA ASN A 40 14.79 -1.78 -15.09
C ASN A 40 14.81 -1.26 -13.64
N THR A 41 15.64 -0.26 -13.34
CA THR A 41 15.73 0.36 -12.02
C THR A 41 14.40 1.00 -11.61
N ARG A 42 13.73 1.70 -12.54
CA ARG A 42 12.37 2.24 -12.33
C ARG A 42 11.35 1.13 -12.05
N ARG A 43 11.43 0.00 -12.75
CA ARG A 43 10.54 -1.16 -12.53
C ARG A 43 10.70 -1.72 -11.13
N LEU A 44 11.92 -1.89 -10.65
CA LEU A 44 12.23 -2.36 -9.29
C LEU A 44 11.73 -1.38 -8.23
N LEU A 45 11.88 -0.07 -8.46
CA LEU A 45 11.33 0.95 -7.57
C LEU A 45 9.80 0.87 -7.47
N GLY A 46 9.11 0.63 -8.59
CA GLY A 46 7.66 0.43 -8.62
C GLY A 46 7.17 -0.84 -7.89
N GLN A 47 8.06 -1.82 -7.66
CA GLN A 47 7.73 -2.99 -6.84
C GLN A 47 7.82 -2.69 -5.33
N LEU A 48 8.63 -1.70 -4.93
CA LEU A 48 8.77 -1.25 -3.54
C LEU A 48 7.66 -0.30 -3.10
N THR A 49 7.03 0.41 -4.05
CA THR A 49 5.80 1.14 -3.76
C THR A 49 4.71 0.13 -3.46
N ALA A 50 4.49 -0.15 -2.18
CA ALA A 50 3.35 -0.90 -1.70
C ALA A 50 2.07 -0.30 -2.32
N PRO A 51 1.03 -1.11 -2.62
CA PRO A 51 -0.24 -0.55 -3.07
C PRO A 51 -0.67 0.54 -2.08
N VAL A 52 -1.20 1.66 -2.59
CA VAL A 52 -1.76 2.70 -1.74
C VAL A 52 -2.74 2.02 -0.79
N PRO A 53 -2.63 2.22 0.54
CA PRO A 53 -3.55 1.61 1.47
C PRO A 53 -4.97 1.97 1.04
N THR A 54 -5.79 0.94 0.81
CA THR A 54 -7.15 1.11 0.32
C THR A 54 -8.06 1.73 1.39
N THR A 55 -7.68 1.58 2.66
CA THR A 55 -8.35 2.23 3.80
C THR A 55 -7.41 3.19 4.53
N LEU A 56 -7.97 4.16 5.26
CA LEU A 56 -7.20 5.11 6.08
C LEU A 56 -6.87 4.56 7.48
N CYS A 57 -7.08 3.26 7.72
CA CYS A 57 -6.88 2.63 9.01
C CYS A 57 -5.48 1.99 9.12
N ASN A 58 -4.73 2.33 10.18
CA ASN A 58 -3.41 1.74 10.46
C ASN A 58 -3.47 0.24 10.82
N GLU A 59 -4.60 -0.25 11.36
CA GLU A 59 -4.78 -1.68 11.69
C GLU A 59 -5.06 -2.52 10.44
N HIS A 60 -5.75 -1.96 9.44
CA HIS A 60 -6.20 -2.68 8.25
C HIS A 60 -5.96 -1.87 6.95
N PRO A 61 -4.69 -1.57 6.61
CA PRO A 61 -4.37 -0.73 5.45
C PRO A 61 -4.92 -1.27 4.12
N TYR A 62 -5.09 -2.60 4.00
CA TYR A 62 -5.61 -3.28 2.80
C TYR A 62 -6.98 -3.94 3.01
N GLY A 63 -7.73 -3.51 4.03
CA GLY A 63 -9.06 -4.04 4.30
C GLY A 63 -10.09 -3.67 3.22
N PRO A 64 -11.27 -4.30 3.23
CA PRO A 64 -12.39 -3.90 2.38
C PRO A 64 -12.77 -2.43 2.65
N VAL A 65 -13.00 -1.69 1.57
CA VAL A 65 -13.33 -0.27 1.61
C VAL A 65 -14.83 -0.07 1.81
N ASP A 66 -15.20 0.80 2.74
CA ASP A 66 -16.56 1.31 2.93
C ASP A 66 -16.47 2.84 2.83
N GLU A 67 -17.07 3.46 1.81
CA GLU A 67 -16.97 4.91 1.60
C GLU A 67 -17.70 5.73 2.67
N ASP A 68 -18.69 5.13 3.33
CA ASP A 68 -19.45 5.76 4.41
C ASP A 68 -18.73 5.67 5.77
N ALA A 69 -17.65 4.88 5.85
CA ALA A 69 -16.87 4.71 7.06
C ALA A 69 -15.87 5.85 7.28
N ARG A 70 -15.72 6.31 8.53
CA ARG A 70 -14.80 7.40 8.91
C ARG A 70 -13.35 7.18 8.43
N ASP A 71 -12.83 5.97 8.59
CA ASP A 71 -11.47 5.61 8.19
C ASP A 71 -11.46 4.78 6.90
N LYS A 72 -12.58 4.77 6.17
CA LYS A 72 -12.81 3.95 4.96
C LYS A 72 -12.62 2.44 5.15
N CYS A 73 -12.58 1.95 6.40
CA CYS A 73 -12.32 0.56 6.74
C CYS A 73 -13.59 -0.14 7.21
N LEU A 74 -14.07 -1.11 6.42
CA LEU A 74 -15.28 -1.88 6.72
C LEU A 74 -15.18 -2.67 8.04
N PHE A 75 -14.00 -3.18 8.39
CA PHE A 75 -13.82 -3.95 9.64
C PHE A 75 -13.96 -3.07 10.88
N CYS A 76 -13.28 -1.92 10.90
CA CYS A 76 -13.36 -0.97 12.00
C CYS A 76 -14.76 -0.38 12.12
N GLU A 77 -15.42 -0.08 11.00
CA GLU A 77 -16.79 0.41 10.99
C GLU A 77 -17.78 -0.64 11.49
N ASN A 78 -17.69 -1.89 11.05
CA ASN A 78 -18.51 -2.98 11.58
C ASN A 78 -18.32 -3.18 13.09
N ARG A 79 -17.08 -3.05 13.60
CA ARG A 79 -16.80 -3.10 15.03
C ARG A 79 -17.52 -1.95 15.77
N ARG A 80 -17.48 -0.72 15.25
CA ARG A 80 -18.19 0.44 15.83
C ARG A 80 -19.70 0.28 15.78
N ARG A 81 -20.27 -0.16 14.64
CA ARG A 81 -21.71 -0.40 14.48
C ARG A 81 -22.22 -1.43 15.49
N ARG A 82 -21.46 -2.51 15.72
CA ARG A 82 -21.78 -3.51 16.76
C ARG A 82 -21.73 -2.92 18.17
N GLY A 83 -20.80 -2.02 18.46
CA GLY A 83 -20.75 -1.28 19.73
C GLY A 83 -22.01 -0.43 19.93
N ARG A 84 -22.32 0.46 18.98
CA ARG A 84 -23.52 1.31 19.03
C ARG A 84 -24.82 0.52 19.18
N ALA A 85 -24.94 -0.62 18.48
CA ALA A 85 -26.11 -1.48 18.58
C ALA A 85 -26.26 -2.10 19.99
N ARG A 86 -25.16 -2.44 20.67
CA ARG A 86 -25.18 -2.93 22.05
C ARG A 86 -25.57 -1.84 23.03
N ASP A 87 -25.00 -0.64 22.88
CA ASP A 87 -25.31 0.50 23.73
C ASP A 87 -26.80 0.89 23.60
N ALA A 88 -27.33 0.88 22.37
CA ALA A 88 -28.75 1.12 22.12
C ALA A 88 -29.67 0.04 22.69
N ALA A 89 -29.24 -1.23 22.68
CA ALA A 89 -30.00 -2.32 23.27
C ALA A 89 -30.04 -2.22 24.81
N ASP A 90 -28.96 -1.79 25.44
CA ASP A 90 -28.89 -1.58 26.90
C ASP A 90 -29.69 -0.34 27.34
N ALA A 91 -29.69 0.72 26.52
CA ALA A 91 -30.47 1.93 26.77
C ALA A 91 -32.00 1.74 26.60
N ARG A 92 -32.44 0.67 25.93
CA ARG A 92 -33.87 0.41 25.74
C ARG A 92 -34.47 -0.07 27.06
N PRO A 93 -35.53 0.57 27.59
CA PRO A 93 -36.17 0.08 28.81
C PRO A 93 -36.61 -1.35 28.56
N ARG A 94 -36.16 -2.27 29.42
CA ARG A 94 -36.63 -3.66 29.40
C ARG A 94 -38.15 -3.59 29.59
N SER A 95 -38.90 -3.82 28.54
CA SER A 95 -40.36 -3.86 28.59
C SER A 95 -40.75 -4.85 29.68
N ALA A 96 -41.56 -4.39 30.64
CA ALA A 96 -42.06 -5.22 31.71
C ALA A 96 -42.72 -6.49 31.13
N PRO A 97 -42.57 -7.66 31.78
CA PRO A 97 -43.19 -8.88 31.29
C PRO A 97 -44.71 -8.69 31.18
N CYS A 98 -45.31 -9.17 30.08
CA CYS A 98 -46.76 -9.16 29.92
C CYS A 98 -47.40 -9.94 31.10
N PRO A 99 -48.38 -9.36 31.80
CA PRO A 99 -49.15 -10.10 32.80
C PRO A 99 -49.94 -11.21 32.09
N ARG A 100 -49.88 -12.42 32.65
CA ARG A 100 -50.58 -13.63 32.16
C ARG A 100 -52.07 -13.57 32.45
#